data_AF-A0A3S4CGZ2-F1
#
_entry.id   AF-A0A3S4CGZ2-F1
#
_cell.length_a   1.000
_cell.length_b   1.000
_cell.length_c   1.000
_cell.angle_alpha   90.00
_cell.angle_beta   90.00
_cell.angle_gamma   90.00
#
_symmetry.space_group_name_H-M   'P 1'
#
loop_
_entity.id
_entity.type
_entity.pdbx_description
1 polymer ?
#
loop_
_entity_poly.entity_id
_entity_poly.type
_entity_poly.pdbx_seq_one_letter_code
_entity_poly.pdbx_strand_id
1 'polypeptide(L)'
;MMFSTCKTPTLRALFWWLFLPLAIVLYTAAWLTPARVWYEPGSIHIADAYEGEDPVVSINRTIRRSFDGRYTVSLWRDPPDGHVACAGSDTLRYRGGLYEPHEAPLTQWADDEWCARLPTGKYYAEVCWTVLRPFFGIVPDKTVCATTNIFSVRPREG
;
A
#
# COMPACT_ATOMS: atom_id res chain seq x y z
N MET A 1 18.46 -42.17 53.33
CA MET A 1 18.73 -40.73 53.20
C MET A 1 19.09 -40.45 51.75
N MET A 2 18.16 -39.92 50.96
CA MET A 2 18.37 -39.57 49.55
C MET A 2 18.62 -38.05 49.48
N PHE A 3 19.87 -37.65 49.25
CA PHE A 3 20.20 -36.25 48.98
C PHE A 3 19.83 -35.94 47.54
N SER A 4 18.76 -35.15 47.37
CA SER A 4 18.33 -34.62 46.08
C SER A 4 19.31 -33.53 45.64
N THR A 5 20.07 -33.79 44.57
CA THR A 5 21.01 -32.82 43.99
C THR A 5 20.24 -31.75 43.23
N CYS A 6 20.19 -30.54 43.80
CA CYS A 6 19.67 -29.36 43.11
C CYS A 6 20.63 -28.97 41.97
N LYS A 7 20.32 -29.35 40.73
CA LYS A 7 21.07 -28.92 39.54
C LYS A 7 20.83 -27.43 39.31
N THR A 8 21.81 -26.60 39.64
CA THR A 8 21.81 -25.18 39.28
C THR A 8 21.67 -25.07 37.77
N PRO A 9 20.67 -24.35 37.23
CA PRO A 9 20.55 -24.16 35.79
C PRO A 9 21.82 -23.51 35.29
N THR A 10 22.43 -24.11 34.26
CA THR A 10 23.65 -23.58 33.65
C THR A 10 23.37 -22.18 33.13
N LEU A 11 24.34 -21.27 33.21
CA LEU A 11 24.22 -19.87 32.76
C LEU A 11 23.66 -19.76 31.31
N ARG A 12 23.96 -20.78 30.48
CA ARG A 12 23.41 -20.96 29.13
C ARG A 12 21.89 -21.15 29.12
N ALA A 13 21.33 -21.95 30.03
CA ALA A 13 19.89 -22.15 30.13
C ALA A 13 19.19 -20.82 30.46
N LEU A 14 19.68 -20.08 31.47
CA LEU A 14 19.15 -18.76 31.82
C LEU A 14 19.18 -17.76 30.66
N PHE A 15 20.23 -17.79 29.84
CA PHE A 15 20.33 -16.97 28.63
C PHE A 15 19.20 -17.30 27.63
N TRP A 16 19.01 -18.57 27.27
CA TRP A 16 17.95 -18.97 26.33
C TRP A 16 16.54 -18.61 26.83
N TRP A 17 16.29 -18.70 28.14
CA TRP A 17 15.01 -18.34 28.74
C TRP A 17 14.68 -16.85 28.70
N LEU A 18 15.67 -15.97 28.58
CA LEU A 18 15.43 -14.52 28.46
C LEU A 18 15.43 -14.05 27.00
N PHE A 19 16.37 -14.54 26.18
CA PHE A 19 16.53 -14.05 24.81
C PHE A 19 15.47 -14.59 23.85
N LEU A 20 15.04 -15.85 24.02
CA LEU A 20 14.00 -16.43 23.17
C LEU A 20 12.65 -15.72 23.29
N PRO A 21 12.06 -15.51 24.48
CA PRO A 21 10.78 -14.81 24.58
C PRO A 21 10.89 -13.37 24.10
N LEU A 22 12.02 -12.68 24.37
CA LEU A 22 12.25 -11.33 23.85
C LEU A 22 12.28 -11.32 22.31
N ALA A 23 13.00 -12.26 21.69
CA ALA A 23 13.06 -12.36 20.23
C ALA A 23 11.68 -12.65 19.63
N ILE A 24 10.89 -13.52 20.26
CA ILE A 24 9.51 -13.80 19.85
C ILE A 24 8.65 -12.54 19.96
N VAL A 25 8.72 -11.80 21.08
CA VAL A 25 7.97 -10.56 21.29
C VAL A 25 8.36 -9.49 20.26
N LEU A 26 9.65 -9.35 19.95
CA LEU A 26 10.11 -8.39 18.94
C LEU A 26 9.67 -8.79 17.53
N TYR A 27 9.75 -10.08 17.20
CA TYR A 27 9.28 -10.59 15.91
C TYR A 27 7.78 -10.39 15.74
N THR A 28 6.97 -10.72 16.76
CA THR A 28 5.52 -10.54 16.70
C THR A 28 5.15 -9.07 16.62
N ALA A 29 5.83 -8.19 17.36
CA ALA A 29 5.62 -6.74 17.24
C ALA A 29 5.94 -6.22 15.83
N ALA A 30 7.07 -6.64 15.25
CA ALA A 30 7.43 -6.30 13.87
C ALA A 30 6.42 -6.85 12.86
N TRP A 31 5.92 -8.07 13.07
CA TRP A 31 4.93 -8.72 12.21
C TRP A 31 3.57 -8.03 12.25
N LEU A 32 3.15 -7.55 13.43
CA LEU A 32 1.91 -6.80 13.62
C LEU A 32 2.02 -5.33 13.20
N THR A 33 3.20 -4.85 12.80
CA THR A 33 3.38 -3.47 12.37
C THR A 33 2.63 -3.22 11.05
N PRO A 34 1.70 -2.25 10.99
CA PRO A 34 0.93 -1.97 9.78
C PRO A 34 1.73 -1.18 8.74
N ALA A 35 1.34 -1.27 7.47
CA ALA A 35 1.95 -0.51 6.36
C ALA A 35 1.93 1.02 6.58
N ARG A 36 0.95 1.53 7.35
CA ARG A 36 0.79 2.95 7.72
C ARG A 36 2.00 3.54 8.47
N VAL A 37 2.87 2.70 9.04
CA VAL A 37 4.14 3.15 9.63
C VAL A 37 5.12 3.69 8.57
N TRP A 38 4.98 3.25 7.32
CA TRP A 38 5.77 3.74 6.18
C TRP A 38 4.97 4.70 5.30
N TYR A 39 3.73 4.34 4.98
CA TYR A 39 2.91 5.04 3.98
C TYR A 39 1.47 5.21 4.45
N GLU A 40 1.03 6.45 4.57
CA GLU A 40 -0.35 6.81 4.87
C GLU A 40 -1.02 7.29 3.57
N PRO A 41 -1.91 6.48 2.95
CA PRO A 41 -2.75 6.98 1.87
C PRO A 41 -3.72 8.00 2.48
N GLY A 42 -3.61 9.26 2.08
CA GLY A 42 -4.58 10.29 2.42
C GLY A 42 -5.76 10.23 1.47
N SER A 43 -6.22 11.39 1.00
CA SER A 43 -7.31 11.46 0.01
C SER A 43 -6.78 11.31 -1.41
N ILE A 44 -7.52 10.58 -2.24
CA ILE A 44 -7.25 10.48 -3.67
C ILE A 44 -8.48 10.99 -4.40
N HIS A 45 -8.28 11.99 -5.23
CA HIS A 45 -9.33 12.60 -6.02
C HIS A 45 -9.05 12.42 -7.51
N ILE A 46 -10.03 11.92 -8.26
CA ILE A 46 -9.98 11.88 -9.72
C ILE A 46 -11.02 12.88 -10.22
N ALA A 47 -10.59 13.80 -11.09
CA ALA A 47 -11.46 14.78 -11.71
C ALA A 47 -12.43 14.12 -12.72
N ASP A 48 -13.61 14.71 -12.89
CA ASP A 48 -14.48 14.40 -14.03
C ASP A 48 -13.76 14.74 -15.34
N ALA A 49 -14.05 14.00 -16.40
CA ALA A 49 -13.44 14.20 -17.72
C ALA A 49 -14.46 14.01 -18.85
N TYR A 50 -14.11 14.44 -20.06
CA TYR A 50 -14.84 14.08 -21.27
C TYR A 50 -14.26 12.82 -21.92
N GLU A 51 -15.05 12.15 -22.74
CA GLU A 51 -14.61 10.99 -23.52
C GLU A 51 -13.37 11.35 -24.36
N GLY A 52 -12.32 10.55 -24.21
CA GLY A 52 -11.02 10.76 -24.85
C GLY A 52 -10.10 11.76 -24.15
N GLU A 53 -10.52 12.36 -23.03
CA GLU A 53 -9.65 13.17 -22.17
C GLU A 53 -9.11 12.33 -21.01
N ASP A 54 -7.84 12.57 -20.66
CA ASP A 54 -7.18 11.88 -19.56
C ASP A 54 -7.52 12.58 -18.22
N PRO A 55 -8.28 11.93 -17.31
CA PRO A 55 -8.64 12.52 -16.04
C PRO A 55 -7.40 12.84 -15.19
N VAL A 56 -7.40 13.97 -14.49
CA VAL A 56 -6.30 14.28 -13.55
C VAL A 56 -6.55 13.64 -12.20
N VAL A 57 -5.54 12.95 -11.68
CA VAL A 57 -5.52 12.35 -10.35
C VAL A 57 -4.74 13.27 -9.40
N SER A 58 -5.35 13.65 -8.28
CA SER A 58 -4.72 14.40 -7.19
C SER A 58 -4.65 13.53 -5.95
N ILE A 59 -3.43 13.30 -5.46
CA ILE A 59 -3.15 12.41 -4.33
C ILE A 59 -2.56 13.21 -3.19
N ASN A 60 -3.27 13.25 -2.07
CA ASN A 60 -2.71 13.67 -0.80
C ASN A 60 -2.21 12.43 -0.06
N ARG A 61 -0.92 12.37 0.26
CA ARG A 61 -0.28 11.22 0.90
C ARG A 61 0.82 11.67 1.84
N THR A 62 1.12 10.83 2.82
CA THR A 62 2.26 11.04 3.73
C THR A 62 3.20 9.85 3.69
N ILE A 63 4.42 10.07 3.23
CA ILE A 63 5.48 9.05 3.21
C ILE A 63 6.34 9.22 4.46
N ARG A 64 6.03 8.48 5.52
CA ARG A 64 6.69 8.62 6.84
C ARG A 64 8.13 8.11 6.85
N ARG A 65 8.43 7.09 6.04
CA ARG A 65 9.75 6.44 5.95
C ARG A 65 10.04 6.07 4.51
N SER A 66 11.31 6.04 4.12
CA SER A 66 11.68 5.55 2.79
C SER A 66 11.52 4.03 2.71
N PHE A 67 10.99 3.52 1.59
CA PHE A 67 10.82 2.09 1.34
C PHE A 67 10.80 1.77 -0.15
N ASP A 68 11.05 0.51 -0.49
CA ASP A 68 10.77 -0.02 -1.83
C ASP A 68 9.31 -0.44 -1.82
N GLY A 69 8.50 0.12 -2.70
CA GLY A 69 7.07 -0.12 -2.71
C GLY A 69 6.60 -0.58 -4.07
N ARG A 70 5.59 -1.45 -4.08
CA ARG A 70 4.80 -1.75 -5.27
C ARG A 70 3.43 -1.12 -5.11
N TYR A 71 2.95 -0.43 -6.13
CA TYR A 71 1.55 0.01 -6.15
C TYR A 71 0.77 -0.75 -7.22
N THR A 72 -0.53 -0.90 -7.00
CA THR A 72 -1.46 -1.49 -7.96
C THR A 72 -2.71 -0.63 -7.97
N VAL A 73 -3.14 -0.22 -9.17
CA VAL A 73 -4.36 0.55 -9.41
C VAL A 73 -5.32 -0.33 -10.20
N SER A 74 -6.57 -0.39 -9.73
CA SER A 74 -7.67 -1.06 -10.41
C SER A 74 -8.83 -0.08 -10.54
N LEU A 75 -9.18 0.28 -11.77
CA LEU A 75 -10.32 1.14 -12.05
C LEU A 75 -11.58 0.31 -12.30
N TRP A 76 -12.66 0.63 -11.60
CA TRP A 76 -13.93 -0.06 -11.68
C TRP A 76 -15.03 0.88 -12.15
N ARG A 77 -15.99 0.36 -12.90
CA ARG A 77 -17.22 1.07 -13.22
C ARG A 77 -18.16 1.11 -12.02
N ASP A 78 -18.97 2.16 -11.90
CA ASP A 78 -20.06 2.28 -10.93
C ASP A 78 -21.43 2.31 -11.65
N PRO A 79 -22.34 1.37 -11.39
CA PRO A 79 -22.18 0.20 -10.51
C PRO A 79 -21.16 -0.81 -11.06
N PRO A 80 -20.55 -1.65 -10.20
CA PRO A 80 -19.55 -2.62 -10.62
C PRO A 80 -20.17 -3.69 -11.52
N ASP A 81 -19.55 -3.91 -12.68
CA ASP A 81 -19.92 -4.94 -13.67
C ASP A 81 -19.05 -6.20 -13.58
N GLY A 82 -18.16 -6.27 -12.57
CA GLY A 82 -17.22 -7.37 -12.36
C GLY A 82 -15.97 -7.31 -13.23
N HIS A 83 -15.83 -6.28 -14.07
CA HIS A 83 -14.67 -6.09 -14.93
C HIS A 83 -13.89 -4.84 -14.53
N VAL A 84 -12.57 -4.96 -14.60
CA VAL A 84 -11.67 -3.82 -14.42
C VAL A 84 -11.63 -3.04 -15.73
N ALA A 85 -11.94 -1.75 -15.67
CA ALA A 85 -11.98 -0.88 -16.84
C ALA A 85 -10.57 -0.55 -17.34
N CYS A 86 -9.64 -0.30 -16.40
CA CYS A 86 -8.21 -0.23 -16.66
C CYS A 86 -7.45 -0.57 -15.36
N ALA A 87 -6.22 -1.05 -15.48
CA ALA A 87 -5.39 -1.37 -14.32
C ALA A 87 -3.92 -1.20 -14.66
N GLY A 88 -3.14 -0.87 -13.64
CA GLY A 88 -1.70 -0.84 -13.78
C GLY A 88 -0.99 -1.00 -12.46
N SER A 89 0.32 -1.22 -12.53
CA SER A 89 1.13 -1.51 -11.37
C SER A 89 2.59 -1.26 -11.67
N ASP A 90 3.31 -0.69 -10.71
CA ASP A 90 4.76 -0.52 -10.82
C ASP A 90 5.44 -0.61 -9.46
N THR A 91 6.76 -0.84 -9.47
CA THR A 91 7.64 -0.91 -8.31
C THR A 91 8.54 0.32 -8.25
N LEU A 92 8.31 1.16 -7.25
CA LEU A 92 8.98 2.43 -7.07
C LEU A 92 9.75 2.50 -5.75
N ARG A 93 10.81 3.32 -5.74
CA ARG A 93 11.49 3.72 -4.51
C ARG A 93 10.80 4.96 -3.92
N TYR A 94 10.13 4.79 -2.78
CA TYR A 94 9.48 5.89 -2.07
C TYR A 94 10.49 6.59 -1.15
N ARG A 95 10.58 7.92 -1.27
CA ARG A 95 11.40 8.76 -0.40
C ARG A 95 10.58 9.29 0.76
N GLY A 96 11.01 9.01 1.98
CA GLY A 96 10.38 9.52 3.20
C GLY A 96 10.54 11.03 3.37
N GLY A 97 9.61 11.63 4.11
CA GLY A 97 9.58 13.06 4.41
C GLY A 97 8.88 13.91 3.35
N LEU A 98 8.18 13.29 2.39
CA LEU A 98 7.37 13.99 1.40
C LEU A 98 5.90 14.06 1.87
N TYR A 99 5.34 15.26 1.85
CA TYR A 99 3.99 15.60 2.29
C TYR A 99 3.19 16.37 1.22
N GLU A 100 3.76 16.55 0.03
CA GLU A 100 3.16 17.36 -1.02
C GLU A 100 2.09 16.57 -1.78
N PRO A 101 0.96 17.22 -2.13
CA PRO A 101 0.04 16.66 -3.10
C PRO A 101 0.76 16.33 -4.40
N HIS A 102 0.44 15.17 -4.96
CA HIS A 102 0.94 14.76 -6.27
C HIS A 102 -0.21 14.76 -7.27
N GLU A 103 -0.02 15.50 -8.36
CA GLU A 103 -0.98 15.55 -9.46
C GLU A 103 -0.36 14.93 -10.70
N ALA A 104 -1.10 14.04 -11.34
CA ALA A 104 -0.69 13.41 -12.59
C ALA A 104 -1.93 13.00 -13.41
N PRO A 105 -1.84 12.97 -14.74
CA PRO A 105 -2.85 12.32 -15.58
C PRO A 105 -3.06 10.85 -15.16
N LEU A 106 -4.27 10.32 -15.34
CA LEU A 106 -4.64 8.97 -14.95
C LEU A 106 -3.78 7.92 -15.66
N THR A 107 -3.44 8.14 -16.93
CA THR A 107 -2.53 7.24 -17.68
C THR A 107 -1.15 7.17 -17.07
N GLN A 108 -0.57 8.31 -16.69
CA GLN A 108 0.74 8.39 -16.06
C GLN A 108 0.71 7.80 -14.64
N TRP A 109 -0.37 8.04 -13.90
CA TRP A 109 -0.49 7.51 -12.54
C TRP A 109 -0.70 6.00 -12.52
N ALA A 110 -1.52 5.47 -13.43
CA ALA A 110 -1.76 4.04 -13.55
C ALA A 110 -0.64 3.31 -14.30
N ASP A 111 0.16 4.02 -15.10
CA ASP A 111 1.10 3.44 -16.08
C ASP A 111 0.37 2.58 -17.14
N ASP A 112 -0.79 3.05 -17.60
CA ASP A 112 -1.62 2.39 -18.63
C ASP A 112 -2.32 3.42 -19.53
N GLU A 113 -1.97 3.44 -20.81
CA GLU A 113 -2.57 4.32 -21.82
C GLU A 113 -4.08 4.07 -22.00
N TRP A 114 -4.56 2.86 -21.70
CA TRP A 114 -5.97 2.52 -21.83
C TRP A 114 -6.86 3.31 -20.87
N CYS A 115 -6.29 3.79 -19.76
CA CYS A 115 -7.00 4.62 -18.79
C CYS A 115 -7.41 6.01 -19.34
N ALA A 116 -6.84 6.51 -20.45
CA ALA A 116 -7.34 7.72 -21.12
C ALA A 116 -8.53 7.47 -22.06
N ARG A 117 -8.86 6.20 -22.34
CA ARG A 117 -9.89 5.80 -23.32
C ARG A 117 -11.12 5.20 -22.65
N LEU A 118 -11.45 5.72 -21.47
CA LEU A 118 -12.61 5.26 -20.73
C LEU A 118 -13.89 5.62 -21.49
N PRO A 119 -14.81 4.66 -21.71
CA PRO A 119 -16.13 4.96 -22.21
C PRO A 119 -16.89 5.90 -21.29
N THR A 120 -17.96 6.50 -21.79
CA THR A 120 -18.87 7.30 -20.96
C THR A 120 -19.45 6.45 -19.81
N GLY A 121 -19.51 7.03 -18.61
CA GLY A 121 -19.93 6.31 -17.42
C GLY A 121 -19.39 6.91 -16.12
N LYS A 122 -19.66 6.23 -15.01
CA LYS A 122 -19.12 6.57 -13.69
C LYS A 122 -18.09 5.52 -13.28
N TYR A 123 -17.03 5.97 -12.62
CA TYR A 123 -15.89 5.14 -12.27
C TYR A 123 -15.35 5.50 -10.89
N TYR A 124 -14.67 4.55 -10.26
CA TYR A 124 -13.84 4.76 -9.07
C TYR A 124 -12.59 3.89 -9.19
N ALA A 125 -11.49 4.31 -8.58
CA ALA A 125 -10.28 3.51 -8.51
C ALA A 125 -10.09 2.94 -7.11
N GLU A 126 -9.61 1.70 -7.05
CA GLU A 126 -8.99 1.12 -5.86
C GLU A 126 -7.49 1.06 -6.09
N VAL A 127 -6.72 1.55 -5.13
CA VAL A 127 -5.27 1.51 -5.18
C VAL A 127 -4.69 0.92 -3.92
N CYS A 128 -3.75 -0.01 -4.10
CA CYS A 128 -3.06 -0.68 -3.01
C CYS A 128 -1.56 -0.40 -3.11
N TRP A 129 -0.95 0.03 -2.00
CA TRP A 129 0.49 0.16 -1.84
C TRP A 129 1.02 -0.97 -0.96
N THR A 130 2.03 -1.66 -1.45
CA THR A 130 2.73 -2.74 -0.76
C THR A 130 4.15 -2.30 -0.43
N VAL A 131 4.47 -2.23 0.85
CA VAL A 131 5.82 -2.04 1.37
C VAL A 131 6.58 -3.35 1.21
N LEU A 132 7.59 -3.37 0.35
CA LEU A 132 8.41 -4.54 0.07
C LEU A 132 9.55 -4.67 1.09
N ARG A 133 9.77 -5.89 1.57
CA ARG A 133 10.89 -6.24 2.48
C ARG A 133 11.02 -5.31 3.70
N PRO A 134 9.93 -5.04 4.44
CA PRO A 134 10.01 -4.26 5.68
C PRO A 134 10.97 -4.94 6.69
N PHE A 135 11.67 -4.12 7.47
CA PHE A 135 12.71 -4.59 8.41
C PHE A 135 13.71 -5.54 7.74
N PHE A 136 14.24 -5.17 6.57
CA PHE A 136 15.21 -5.97 5.81
C PHE A 136 14.68 -7.35 5.36
N GLY A 137 13.35 -7.50 5.24
CA GLY A 137 12.71 -8.75 4.84
C GLY A 137 12.52 -9.76 5.97
N ILE A 138 12.70 -9.35 7.24
CA ILE A 138 12.44 -10.22 8.40
C ILE A 138 10.95 -10.56 8.52
N VAL A 139 10.08 -9.62 8.15
CA VAL A 139 8.62 -9.81 8.18
C VAL A 139 8.04 -9.73 6.77
N PRO A 140 6.85 -10.34 6.54
CA PRO A 140 6.20 -10.28 5.24
C PRO A 140 5.89 -8.85 4.81
N ASP A 141 5.75 -8.66 3.50
CA ASP A 141 5.31 -7.41 2.89
C ASP A 141 4.01 -6.90 3.53
N LYS A 142 3.85 -5.58 3.56
CA LYS A 142 2.70 -4.92 4.20
C LYS A 142 1.94 -4.10 3.17
N THR A 143 0.64 -4.34 3.06
CA THR A 143 -0.22 -3.65 2.09
C THR A 143 -1.19 -2.71 2.79
N VAL A 144 -1.45 -1.56 2.16
CA VAL A 144 -2.53 -0.64 2.53
C VAL A 144 -3.25 -0.22 1.25
N CYS A 145 -4.58 -0.23 1.28
CA CYS A 145 -5.40 0.16 0.14
C CYS A 145 -6.24 1.40 0.46
N ALA A 146 -6.62 2.14 -0.58
CA ALA A 146 -7.53 3.26 -0.53
C ALA A 146 -8.38 3.30 -1.81
N THR A 147 -9.55 3.90 -1.69
CA THR A 147 -10.52 4.07 -2.78
C THR A 147 -10.68 5.54 -3.08
N THR A 148 -10.88 5.89 -4.36
CA THR A 148 -11.08 7.28 -4.78
C THR A 148 -12.54 7.72 -4.62
N ASN A 149 -12.82 8.99 -4.90
CA ASN A 149 -14.18 9.40 -5.23
C ASN A 149 -14.69 8.70 -6.49
N ILE A 150 -16.01 8.71 -6.65
CA ILE A 150 -16.64 8.43 -7.94
C ILE A 150 -16.45 9.66 -8.83
N PHE A 151 -16.02 9.46 -10.06
CA PHE A 151 -15.91 10.49 -11.11
C PHE A 151 -16.67 10.04 -12.36
N SER A 152 -17.02 11.00 -13.21
CA SER A 152 -17.83 10.78 -14.41
C SER A 152 -17.05 11.10 -15.67
N VAL A 153 -17.13 10.21 -16.65
CA VAL A 153 -16.70 10.44 -18.02
C VAL A 153 -17.92 10.78 -18.86
N ARG A 154 -17.97 12.01 -19.38
CA ARG A 154 -19.12 12.55 -20.13
C ARG A 154 -18.87 12.50 -21.63
N PRO A 155 -19.91 12.35 -22.47
CA PRO A 155 -19.74 12.48 -23.91
C PRO A 155 -19.21 13.88 -24.25
N ARG A 156 -18.32 13.96 -25.23
CA ARG A 156 -17.87 15.25 -25.77
C ARG A 156 -19.01 15.83 -26.61
N GLU A 157 -19.60 16.93 -26.16
CA GLU A 157 -20.57 17.66 -26.99
C GLU A 157 -19.82 18.19 -28.23
N GLY A 158 -20.24 17.73 -29.40
CA GLY A 158 -19.65 18.07 -30.70
C GLY A 158 -20.17 19.39 -31.26
#